data_AF-A0A2X2W2T0-F1
#
_entry.id   AF-A0A2X2W2T0-F1
#
_cell.length_a   1.000
_cell.length_b   1.000
_cell.length_c   1.000
_cell.angle_alpha   90.00
_cell.angle_beta   90.00
_cell.angle_gamma   90.00
#
_symmetry.space_group_name_H-M   'P 1'
#
loop_
_entity.id
_entity.type
_entity.pdbx_description
1 polymer ?
#
loop_
_entity_poly.entity_id
_entity_poly.type
_entity_poly.pdbx_seq_one_letter_code
_entity_poly.pdbx_strand_id
1 'polypeptide(L)'
;MSDEGKTLVNVKKVNFIDEVTNTKHTIETSDEIDIEPIKSEGKRDILRVKNKIYGINETEDIVIGYKLKLKDNLFNIQTMALIDGGTIEGNKYCGTEAGVTVERHPFTMEIFTEEKDYSRTTGYAKFTYKHCKGKPAKYKVKDGEFLVPEYEAESIPFRNEKPVEIEFMNTLPTDPTQEEPIIPIEKIGVEGGTVEDTNTDVGVEITNRVVWTFTEAINQDEVTKTNFNVRRKIDNSLVDGNVTIDSTKKIVTFIPNSLAIDTVYIAEAKAVNKLDGSGTTTALSTEFKTVKIA
;
A
#
# COMPACT_ATOMS: atom_id res chain seq x y z
N MET A 1 -13.66 8.35 18.73
CA MET A 1 -14.20 7.26 17.89
C MET A 1 -15.60 7.00 18.37
N SER A 2 -16.59 6.84 17.48
CA SER A 2 -17.92 6.41 17.87
C SER A 2 -17.84 5.00 18.48
N ASP A 3 -18.64 4.72 19.50
CA ASP A 3 -18.70 3.39 20.16
C ASP A 3 -19.32 2.29 19.27
N GLU A 4 -19.73 2.64 18.05
CA GLU A 4 -20.19 1.70 17.03
C GLU A 4 -18.99 1.01 16.36
N GLY A 5 -19.00 -0.32 16.34
CA GLY A 5 -17.95 -1.14 15.73
C GLY A 5 -17.79 -0.90 14.23
N LYS A 6 -16.58 -1.15 13.71
CA LYS A 6 -16.26 -1.01 12.28
C LYS A 6 -16.62 -2.29 11.51
N THR A 7 -17.18 -2.14 10.31
CA THR A 7 -17.49 -3.30 9.44
C THR A 7 -16.34 -3.51 8.46
N LEU A 8 -15.49 -4.50 8.76
CA LEU A 8 -14.31 -4.83 7.96
C LEU A 8 -14.58 -6.05 7.07
N VAL A 9 -14.22 -5.95 5.79
CA VAL A 9 -14.44 -7.01 4.80
C VAL A 9 -13.41 -6.92 3.69
N ASN A 10 -13.21 -8.01 2.95
CA ASN A 10 -12.33 -8.13 1.78
C ASN A 10 -10.86 -7.80 2.10
N VAL A 11 -9.97 -8.80 2.02
CA VAL A 11 -8.54 -8.50 1.97
C VAL A 11 -8.23 -7.84 0.64
N LYS A 12 -7.70 -6.62 0.66
CA LYS A 12 -7.38 -5.84 -0.55
C LYS A 12 -5.95 -5.96 -0.97
N LYS A 13 -5.08 -6.06 0.02
CA LYS A 13 -3.64 -6.00 -0.18
C LYS A 13 -2.97 -6.68 1.00
N VAL A 14 -1.93 -7.44 0.74
CA VAL A 14 -1.00 -7.92 1.75
C VAL A 14 0.41 -7.54 1.33
N ASN A 15 1.11 -6.83 2.20
CA ASN A 15 2.52 -6.53 2.02
C ASN A 15 3.35 -7.50 2.86
N PHE A 16 4.41 -8.00 2.25
CA PHE A 16 5.50 -8.70 2.90
C PHE A 16 6.74 -7.84 2.78
N ILE A 17 7.31 -7.44 3.92
CA ILE A 17 8.51 -6.61 3.98
C ILE A 17 9.60 -7.47 4.61
N ASP A 18 10.55 -7.94 3.82
CA ASP A 18 11.72 -8.66 4.34
C ASP A 18 12.53 -7.71 5.24
N GLU A 19 12.68 -8.03 6.51
CA GLU A 19 13.35 -7.16 7.49
C GLU A 19 14.88 -7.17 7.37
N VAL A 20 15.44 -8.12 6.61
CA VAL A 20 16.88 -8.22 6.33
C VAL A 20 17.23 -7.37 5.11
N THR A 21 16.47 -7.52 4.03
CA THR A 21 16.76 -6.83 2.76
C THR A 21 16.00 -5.51 2.61
N ASN A 22 15.00 -5.28 3.46
CA ASN A 22 14.03 -4.18 3.37
C ASN A 22 13.26 -4.16 2.03
N THR A 23 13.17 -5.31 1.38
CA THR A 23 12.45 -5.46 0.11
C THR A 23 10.97 -5.67 0.41
N LYS A 24 10.12 -4.89 -0.27
CA LYS A 24 8.66 -5.02 -0.19
C LYS A 24 8.14 -5.86 -1.35
N HIS A 25 7.30 -6.82 -1.01
CA HIS A 25 6.52 -7.62 -1.94
C HIS A 25 5.03 -7.47 -1.62
N THR A 26 4.19 -7.32 -2.63
CA THR A 26 2.75 -7.06 -2.47
C THR A 26 1.92 -8.09 -3.24
N ILE A 27 0.86 -8.59 -2.62
CA ILE A 27 -0.18 -9.40 -3.27
C ILE A 27 -1.56 -8.75 -3.09
N GLU A 28 -2.45 -8.96 -4.06
CA GLU A 28 -3.83 -8.42 -4.06
C GLU A 28 -4.91 -9.51 -3.98
N THR A 29 -4.53 -10.80 -3.99
CA THR A 29 -5.45 -11.93 -4.23
C THR A 29 -5.69 -12.84 -3.03
N SER A 30 -5.39 -12.37 -1.81
CA SER A 30 -5.57 -13.18 -0.61
C SER A 30 -7.04 -13.56 -0.41
N ASP A 31 -7.30 -14.86 -0.42
CA ASP A 31 -8.63 -15.45 -0.28
C ASP A 31 -9.07 -15.45 1.18
N GLU A 32 -8.17 -15.88 2.07
CA GLU A 32 -8.44 -16.06 3.49
C GLU A 32 -7.15 -15.88 4.30
N ILE A 33 -7.24 -15.20 5.44
CA ILE A 33 -6.13 -15.10 6.41
C ILE A 33 -6.66 -15.43 7.81
N ASP A 34 -6.26 -16.58 8.35
CA ASP A 34 -6.54 -16.94 9.74
C ASP A 34 -5.47 -16.34 10.66
N ILE A 35 -5.93 -15.72 11.75
CA ILE A 35 -5.08 -15.05 12.73
C ILE A 35 -5.42 -15.59 14.12
N GLU A 36 -4.49 -16.33 14.72
CA GLU A 36 -4.69 -16.98 16.02
C GLU A 36 -3.66 -16.47 17.05
N PRO A 37 -4.07 -16.07 18.26
CA PRO A 37 -3.13 -15.63 19.29
C PRO A 37 -2.27 -16.79 19.80
N ILE A 38 -0.96 -16.56 19.90
CA ILE A 38 -0.06 -17.44 20.63
C ILE A 38 -0.05 -16.98 22.08
N LYS A 39 -0.41 -17.87 23.00
CA LYS A 39 -0.55 -17.54 24.42
C LYS A 39 0.41 -18.35 25.28
N SER A 40 0.99 -17.69 26.28
CA SER A 40 1.47 -18.37 27.48
C SER A 40 0.27 -18.54 28.40
N GLU A 41 -0.24 -19.77 28.50
CA GLU A 41 -1.42 -20.07 29.31
C GLU A 41 -1.16 -19.80 30.79
N GLY A 42 -2.16 -19.19 31.42
CA GLY A 42 -2.23 -19.05 32.86
C GLY A 42 -2.33 -20.40 33.56
N LYS A 43 -2.03 -20.43 34.86
CA LYS A 43 -2.21 -21.61 35.71
C LYS A 43 -3.32 -21.34 36.71
N ARG A 44 -4.08 -22.39 37.02
CA ARG A 44 -5.14 -22.36 38.03
C ARG A 44 -4.93 -23.47 39.04
N ASP A 45 -4.29 -23.14 40.15
CA ASP A 45 -3.99 -24.07 41.22
C ASP A 45 -5.05 -23.99 42.31
N ILE A 46 -5.78 -25.09 42.54
CA ILE A 46 -6.85 -25.17 43.52
C ILE A 46 -6.36 -25.92 44.75
N LEU A 47 -6.27 -25.23 45.89
CA LEU A 47 -6.05 -25.88 47.18
C LEU A 47 -7.37 -26.46 47.70
N ARG A 48 -7.64 -27.73 47.39
CA ARG A 48 -8.81 -28.46 47.89
C ARG A 48 -8.39 -29.50 48.92
N VAL A 49 -9.06 -29.49 50.07
CA VAL A 49 -8.97 -30.57 51.07
C VAL A 49 -10.34 -31.19 51.22
N LYS A 50 -10.47 -32.48 50.87
CA LYS A 50 -11.75 -33.21 50.82
C LYS A 50 -12.80 -32.48 49.97
N ASN A 51 -13.86 -31.96 50.62
CA ASN A 51 -14.97 -31.26 49.97
C ASN A 51 -14.93 -29.74 50.14
N LYS A 52 -13.80 -29.19 50.59
CA LYS A 52 -13.64 -27.75 50.83
C LYS A 52 -12.48 -27.20 50.02
N ILE A 53 -12.75 -26.16 49.24
CA ILE A 53 -11.74 -25.35 48.57
C ILE A 53 -11.28 -24.28 49.57
N TYR A 54 -9.97 -24.16 49.75
CA TYR A 54 -9.33 -23.21 50.67
C TYR A 54 -8.70 -22.03 49.93
N GLY A 55 -8.36 -22.21 48.66
CA GLY A 55 -7.81 -21.15 47.84
C GLY A 55 -7.75 -21.55 46.37
N ILE A 56 -7.80 -20.54 45.52
CA ILE A 56 -7.56 -20.64 44.08
C ILE A 56 -6.47 -19.61 43.79
N ASN A 57 -5.33 -20.07 43.28
CA ASN A 57 -4.27 -19.22 42.78
C ASN A 57 -4.32 -19.26 41.25
N GLU A 58 -4.60 -18.13 40.62
CA GLU A 58 -4.82 -18.03 39.18
C GLU A 58 -3.88 -16.98 38.58
N THR A 59 -3.26 -17.31 37.46
CA THR A 59 -2.50 -16.35 36.65
C THR A 59 -3.21 -16.15 35.33
N GLU A 60 -3.13 -14.95 34.76
CA GLU A 60 -3.73 -14.62 33.47
C GLU A 60 -2.97 -15.24 32.29
N ASP A 61 -3.68 -15.43 31.18
CA ASP A 61 -3.06 -15.71 29.88
C ASP A 61 -2.28 -14.49 29.39
N ILE A 62 -1.10 -14.71 28.82
CA ILE A 62 -0.30 -13.65 28.21
C ILE A 62 -0.18 -13.91 26.72
N VAL A 63 -0.61 -12.95 25.89
CA VAL A 63 -0.38 -13.00 24.44
C VAL A 63 1.10 -12.72 24.16
N ILE A 64 1.76 -13.65 23.48
CA ILE A 64 3.17 -13.56 23.13
C ILE A 64 3.40 -13.35 21.63
N GLY A 65 2.35 -13.43 20.81
CA GLY A 65 2.44 -13.31 19.36
C GLY A 65 1.17 -13.77 18.65
N TYR A 66 1.25 -13.94 17.34
CA TYR A 66 0.16 -14.45 16.50
C TYR A 66 0.67 -15.48 15.48
N LYS A 67 -0.10 -16.54 15.29
CA LYS A 67 0.02 -17.46 14.16
C LYS A 67 -0.84 -16.92 13.03
N LEU A 68 -0.25 -16.88 11.84
CA LEU A 68 -0.84 -16.32 10.63
C LEU A 68 -0.88 -17.42 9.59
N LYS A 69 -2.05 -17.65 9.00
CA LYS A 69 -2.25 -18.65 7.94
C LYS A 69 -2.96 -18.00 6.76
N LEU A 70 -2.23 -17.81 5.67
CA LEU A 70 -2.71 -17.19 4.44
C LEU A 70 -3.01 -18.26 3.39
N LYS A 71 -4.20 -18.20 2.81
CA LYS A 71 -4.53 -18.89 1.56
C LYS A 71 -4.64 -17.86 0.45
N ASP A 72 -3.97 -18.14 -0.66
CA ASP A 72 -3.98 -17.28 -1.84
C ASP A 72 -4.56 -18.04 -3.03
N ASN A 73 -5.22 -17.33 -3.92
CA ASN A 73 -5.75 -17.89 -5.16
C ASN A 73 -4.71 -17.87 -6.29
N LEU A 74 -3.63 -17.10 -6.13
CA LEU A 74 -2.51 -17.05 -7.07
C LEU A 74 -1.22 -17.60 -6.44
N PHE A 75 -0.41 -18.25 -7.26
CA PHE A 75 0.92 -18.68 -6.85
C PHE A 75 1.94 -17.56 -7.06
N ASN A 76 2.43 -17.02 -5.95
CA ASN A 76 3.44 -15.97 -5.96
C ASN A 76 4.81 -16.52 -5.54
N ILE A 77 5.79 -16.47 -6.45
CA ILE A 77 7.12 -17.06 -6.24
C ILE A 77 7.94 -16.31 -5.19
N GLN A 78 7.75 -15.00 -5.05
CA GLN A 78 8.41 -14.17 -4.04
C GLN A 78 7.88 -14.47 -2.64
N THR A 79 6.54 -14.57 -2.49
CA THR A 79 5.92 -14.99 -1.23
C THR A 79 6.36 -16.41 -0.85
N MET A 80 6.39 -17.34 -1.81
CA MET A 80 6.89 -18.70 -1.59
C MET A 80 8.34 -18.70 -1.10
N ALA A 81 9.24 -17.95 -1.74
CA ALA A 81 10.64 -17.89 -1.35
C ALA A 81 10.84 -17.32 0.06
N LEU A 82 10.16 -16.21 0.38
CA LEU A 82 10.27 -15.55 1.68
C LEU A 82 9.76 -16.43 2.82
N ILE A 83 8.59 -17.06 2.64
CA ILE A 83 7.94 -17.84 3.71
C ILE A 83 8.53 -19.25 3.83
N ASP A 84 8.75 -19.94 2.71
CA ASP A 84 9.31 -21.29 2.72
C ASP A 84 10.81 -21.28 3.04
N GLY A 85 11.53 -20.21 2.67
CA GLY A 85 12.96 -20.03 2.89
C GLY A 85 13.84 -20.53 1.74
N GLY A 86 13.27 -20.76 0.56
CA GLY A 86 14.02 -21.13 -0.65
C GLY A 86 14.59 -19.93 -1.39
N THR A 87 15.27 -20.20 -2.50
CA THR A 87 15.89 -19.18 -3.36
C THR A 87 15.20 -19.09 -4.71
N ILE A 88 15.30 -17.93 -5.36
CA ILE A 88 14.79 -17.70 -6.71
C ILE A 88 15.98 -17.54 -7.66
N GLU A 89 16.03 -18.36 -8.69
CA GLU A 89 17.05 -18.35 -9.75
C GLU A 89 16.35 -18.08 -11.08
N GLY A 90 16.27 -16.81 -11.48
CA GLY A 90 15.52 -16.40 -12.67
C GLY A 90 14.02 -16.70 -12.52
N ASN A 91 13.51 -17.65 -13.31
CA ASN A 91 12.09 -18.06 -13.26
C ASN A 91 11.88 -19.40 -12.54
N LYS A 92 12.82 -19.79 -11.67
CA LYS A 92 12.78 -21.05 -10.92
C LYS A 92 12.85 -20.76 -9.44
N TYR A 93 12.00 -21.45 -8.68
CA TYR A 93 12.13 -21.56 -7.25
C TYR A 93 12.92 -22.83 -6.89
N CYS A 94 13.92 -22.67 -6.03
CA CYS A 94 14.73 -23.74 -5.48
C CYS A 94 14.44 -23.84 -3.98
N GLY A 95 13.82 -24.96 -3.58
CA GLY A 95 13.66 -25.29 -2.18
C GLY A 95 15.00 -25.49 -1.50
N THR A 96 14.98 -25.45 -0.18
CA THR A 96 16.16 -25.66 0.66
C THR A 96 16.63 -27.12 0.64
N GLU A 97 17.90 -27.34 1.00
CA GLU A 97 18.46 -28.69 1.04
C GLU A 97 17.71 -29.57 2.03
N ALA A 98 17.30 -30.76 1.57
CA ALA A 98 16.51 -31.68 2.38
C ALA A 98 17.29 -32.13 3.62
N GLY A 99 16.66 -32.04 4.80
CA GLY A 99 17.27 -32.42 6.07
C GLY A 99 18.17 -31.35 6.70
N VAL A 100 18.30 -30.18 6.07
CA VAL A 100 19.07 -29.04 6.62
C VAL A 100 18.13 -28.00 7.21
N THR A 101 18.49 -27.45 8.36
CA THR A 101 17.75 -26.35 8.98
C THR A 101 17.96 -25.07 8.17
N VAL A 102 16.87 -24.36 7.90
CA VAL A 102 16.87 -23.13 7.13
C VAL A 102 16.72 -21.93 8.05
N GLU A 103 17.61 -20.96 7.89
CA GLU A 103 17.46 -19.65 8.50
C GLU A 103 16.58 -18.77 7.61
N ARG A 104 15.27 -18.85 7.85
CA ARG A 104 14.29 -17.99 7.17
C ARG A 104 14.46 -16.54 7.60
N HIS A 105 14.43 -15.62 6.63
CA HIS A 105 14.42 -14.20 6.91
C HIS A 105 13.17 -13.81 7.71
N PRO A 106 13.31 -13.03 8.78
CA PRO A 106 12.16 -12.40 9.41
C PRO A 106 11.53 -11.38 8.45
N PHE A 107 10.20 -11.25 8.50
CA PHE A 107 9.48 -10.28 7.67
C PHE A 107 8.34 -9.62 8.45
N THR A 108 7.97 -8.42 8.04
CA THR A 108 6.74 -7.78 8.50
C THR A 108 5.62 -8.06 7.51
N MET A 109 4.46 -8.51 8.01
CA MET A 109 3.24 -8.68 7.21
C MET A 109 2.23 -7.57 7.53
N GLU A 110 1.79 -6.86 6.50
CA GLU A 110 0.76 -5.83 6.60
C GLU A 110 -0.48 -6.26 5.81
N ILE A 111 -1.62 -6.39 6.47
CA ILE A 111 -2.88 -6.84 5.85
C ILE A 111 -3.84 -5.65 5.79
N PHE A 112 -4.41 -5.41 4.61
CA PHE A 112 -5.35 -4.31 4.39
C PHE A 112 -6.74 -4.85 4.08
N THR A 113 -7.75 -4.38 4.81
CA THR A 113 -9.17 -4.71 4.58
C THR A 113 -9.97 -3.46 4.24
N GLU A 114 -11.07 -3.60 3.50
CA GLU A 114 -12.03 -2.50 3.31
C GLU A 114 -12.86 -2.28 4.57
N GLU A 115 -13.13 -1.03 4.92
CA GLU A 115 -14.20 -0.64 5.83
C GLU A 115 -15.44 -0.30 5.00
N LYS A 116 -16.58 -0.91 5.30
CA LYS A 116 -17.85 -0.61 4.65
C LYS A 116 -18.77 0.22 5.55
N ASP A 117 -19.59 1.03 4.88
CA ASP A 117 -20.86 1.54 5.40
C ASP A 117 -21.95 1.15 4.40
N TYR A 118 -22.81 0.21 4.80
CA TYR A 118 -23.68 -0.54 3.90
C TYR A 118 -22.91 -1.08 2.69
N SER A 119 -23.12 -0.52 1.49
CA SER A 119 -22.46 -0.96 0.25
C SER A 119 -21.21 -0.14 -0.12
N ARG A 120 -20.93 0.96 0.57
CA ARG A 120 -19.87 1.91 0.20
C ARG A 120 -18.60 1.62 0.99
N THR A 121 -17.45 1.68 0.32
CA THR A 121 -16.16 1.70 1.02
C THR A 121 -15.94 3.08 1.61
N THR A 122 -15.79 3.17 2.93
CA THR A 122 -15.57 4.42 3.68
C THR A 122 -14.14 4.59 4.13
N GLY A 123 -13.36 3.51 4.13
CA GLY A 123 -11.96 3.52 4.51
C GLY A 123 -11.36 2.12 4.44
N TYR A 124 -10.24 1.94 5.14
CA TYR A 124 -9.50 0.70 5.23
C TYR A 124 -8.95 0.50 6.63
N ALA A 125 -8.71 -0.76 7.00
CA ALA A 125 -7.96 -1.11 8.21
C ALA A 125 -6.68 -1.84 7.80
N LYS A 126 -5.56 -1.43 8.39
CA LYS A 126 -4.24 -2.02 8.24
C LYS A 126 -3.88 -2.77 9.52
N PHE A 127 -3.62 -4.06 9.42
CA PHE A 127 -3.11 -4.89 10.50
C PHE A 127 -1.63 -5.15 10.26
N THR A 128 -0.79 -4.90 11.26
CA THR A 128 0.67 -5.04 11.15
C THR A 128 1.19 -6.09 12.12
N TYR A 129 1.89 -7.09 11.57
CA TYR A 129 2.55 -8.18 12.29
C TYR A 129 4.04 -8.16 11.98
N LYS A 130 4.87 -7.84 12.98
CA LYS A 130 6.32 -7.74 12.82
C LYS A 130 7.01 -9.06 13.11
N HIS A 131 8.25 -9.19 12.66
CA HIS A 131 9.14 -10.31 13.00
C HIS A 131 8.50 -11.67 12.71
N CYS A 132 7.71 -11.75 11.64
CA CYS A 132 7.10 -12.98 11.18
C CYS A 132 8.20 -13.93 10.73
N LYS A 133 8.12 -15.18 11.20
CA LYS A 133 8.96 -16.27 10.71
C LYS A 133 8.09 -17.30 9.99
N GLY A 134 8.39 -17.51 8.72
CA GLY A 134 7.67 -18.45 7.87
C GLY A 134 7.85 -19.91 8.26
N LYS A 135 6.93 -20.75 7.81
CA LYS A 135 6.99 -22.22 7.88
C LYS A 135 6.98 -22.82 6.48
N PRO A 136 7.42 -24.08 6.31
CA PRO A 136 7.33 -24.77 5.03
C PRO A 136 5.92 -24.65 4.42
N ALA A 137 5.86 -24.18 3.18
CA ALA A 137 4.60 -23.90 2.51
C ALA A 137 3.90 -25.20 2.08
N LYS A 138 2.57 -25.14 1.99
CA LYS A 138 1.73 -26.26 1.56
C LYS A 138 0.97 -25.85 0.30
N TYR A 139 0.92 -26.72 -0.70
CA TYR A 139 0.12 -26.49 -1.90
C TYR A 139 -0.32 -27.83 -2.49
N LYS A 140 -1.41 -27.80 -3.26
CA LYS A 140 -1.95 -28.97 -3.96
C LYS A 140 -2.03 -28.66 -5.44
N VAL A 141 -1.39 -29.50 -6.25
CA VAL A 141 -1.54 -29.50 -7.71
C VAL A 141 -2.53 -30.60 -8.06
N LYS A 142 -3.63 -30.25 -8.70
CA LYS A 142 -4.67 -31.18 -9.14
C LYS A 142 -5.07 -30.88 -10.57
N ASP A 143 -5.43 -31.91 -11.32
CA ASP A 143 -5.93 -31.75 -12.68
C ASP A 143 -7.30 -31.04 -12.69
N GLY A 144 -7.45 -30.03 -13.55
CA GLY A 144 -8.69 -29.26 -13.69
C GLY A 144 -9.05 -28.28 -12.55
N GLU A 145 -8.26 -28.19 -11.46
CA GLU A 145 -8.46 -27.23 -10.37
C GLU A 145 -7.32 -26.18 -10.34
N PHE A 146 -7.64 -24.93 -9.97
CA PHE A 146 -6.61 -23.92 -9.72
C PHE A 146 -5.76 -24.30 -8.49
N LEU A 147 -4.46 -24.03 -8.55
CA LEU A 147 -3.56 -24.23 -7.42
C LEU A 147 -3.79 -23.15 -6.36
N VAL A 148 -4.06 -23.58 -5.13
CA VAL A 148 -4.26 -22.71 -3.95
C VAL A 148 -3.11 -22.96 -2.98
N PRO A 149 -2.10 -22.08 -2.92
CA PRO A 149 -1.05 -22.17 -1.91
C PRO A 149 -1.56 -21.75 -0.52
N GLU A 150 -1.02 -22.42 0.49
CA GLU A 150 -1.26 -22.16 1.91
C GLU A 150 0.09 -21.86 2.58
N TYR A 151 0.20 -20.66 3.14
CA TYR A 151 1.39 -20.13 3.79
C TYR A 151 1.12 -19.96 5.29
N GLU A 152 2.05 -20.41 6.13
CA GLU A 152 1.99 -20.24 7.59
C GLU A 152 3.19 -19.44 8.08
N ALA A 153 2.95 -18.52 9.03
CA ALA A 153 3.99 -17.77 9.72
C ALA A 153 3.63 -17.53 11.19
N GLU A 154 4.63 -17.27 12.02
CA GLU A 154 4.45 -16.85 13.41
C GLU A 154 5.10 -15.47 13.62
N SER A 155 4.31 -14.50 14.07
CA SER A 155 4.78 -13.18 14.49
C SER A 155 5.03 -13.19 16.00
N ILE A 156 6.28 -12.98 16.39
CA ILE A 156 6.70 -12.89 17.79
C ILE A 156 7.43 -11.57 17.98
N PRO A 157 6.79 -10.54 18.56
CA PRO A 157 7.41 -9.23 18.77
C PRO A 157 8.60 -9.30 19.73
N PHE A 158 9.54 -8.34 19.62
CA PHE A 158 10.57 -8.18 20.63
C PHE A 158 10.01 -7.58 21.93
N ARG A 159 10.85 -7.56 22.98
CA ARG A 159 10.47 -6.97 24.25
C ARG A 159 10.07 -5.49 24.06
N ASN A 160 8.95 -5.11 24.65
CA ASN A 160 8.34 -3.76 24.57
C ASN A 160 7.69 -3.42 23.22
N GLU A 161 7.60 -4.36 22.29
CA GLU A 161 6.82 -4.19 21.07
C GLU A 161 5.41 -4.77 21.24
N LYS A 162 4.48 -4.27 20.43
CA LYS A 162 3.09 -4.75 20.41
C LYS A 162 3.00 -5.97 19.48
N PRO A 163 2.24 -7.02 19.84
CA PRO A 163 2.06 -8.20 19.01
C PRO A 163 1.22 -7.95 17.75
N VAL A 164 0.43 -6.87 17.74
CA VAL A 164 -0.30 -6.39 16.56
C VAL A 164 -0.53 -4.89 16.68
N GLU A 165 -0.50 -4.20 15.55
CA GLU A 165 -0.94 -2.81 15.42
C GLU A 165 -2.03 -2.72 14.36
N ILE A 166 -3.14 -2.06 14.69
CA ILE A 166 -4.29 -1.87 13.80
C ILE A 166 -4.49 -0.38 13.59
N GLU A 167 -4.40 0.06 12.34
CA GLU A 167 -4.54 1.46 11.93
C GLU A 167 -5.71 1.60 10.95
N PHE A 168 -6.58 2.58 11.16
CA PHE A 168 -7.66 2.91 10.24
C PHE A 168 -7.27 4.09 9.36
N MET A 169 -7.57 3.98 8.07
CA MET A 169 -7.15 4.95 7.07
C MET A 169 -8.23 5.24 6.03
N ASN A 170 -8.21 6.45 5.47
CA ASN A 170 -9.21 6.85 4.46
C ASN A 170 -8.88 6.33 3.06
N THR A 171 -7.61 6.00 2.78
CA THR A 171 -7.11 5.58 1.46
C THR A 171 -6.10 4.46 1.62
N LEU A 172 -6.10 3.47 0.72
CA LEU A 172 -5.04 2.45 0.64
C LEU A 172 -3.68 3.09 0.26
N PRO A 173 -2.55 2.66 0.86
CA PRO A 173 -1.24 3.07 0.39
C PRO A 173 -0.97 2.48 -1.00
N THR A 174 -0.80 3.34 -1.99
CA THR A 174 -0.20 2.98 -3.27
C THR A 174 1.29 2.77 -3.07
N ASP A 175 1.85 1.71 -3.65
CA ASP A 175 3.29 1.51 -3.62
C ASP A 175 3.94 2.62 -4.45
N PRO A 176 5.04 3.27 -3.99
CA PRO A 176 5.79 4.23 -4.79
C PRO A 176 6.45 3.59 -6.03
N THR A 177 6.28 2.28 -6.22
CA THR A 177 6.87 1.44 -7.26
C THR A 177 5.84 0.71 -8.14
N GLN A 178 4.57 1.11 -8.16
CA GLN A 178 3.85 1.02 -9.44
C GLN A 178 4.36 2.17 -10.31
N GLU A 179 5.50 1.96 -10.97
CA GLU A 179 5.56 2.40 -12.36
C GLU A 179 4.37 1.70 -13.01
N GLU A 180 3.31 2.45 -13.36
CA GLU A 180 2.38 2.01 -14.38
C GLU A 180 3.23 1.43 -15.52
N PRO A 181 2.87 0.28 -16.12
CA PRO A 181 3.68 -0.31 -17.18
C PRO A 181 4.11 0.79 -18.13
N ILE A 182 5.42 0.98 -18.26
CA ILE A 182 5.99 1.89 -19.23
C ILE A 182 5.57 1.30 -20.58
N ILE A 183 4.41 1.70 -21.08
CA ILE A 183 4.10 1.58 -22.50
C ILE A 183 5.28 2.32 -23.13
N PRO A 184 6.08 1.66 -23.99
CA PRO A 184 7.13 2.36 -24.71
C PRO A 184 6.45 3.57 -25.33
N ILE A 185 6.87 4.77 -24.94
CA ILE A 185 6.36 5.98 -25.56
C ILE A 185 6.85 5.86 -27.00
N GLU A 186 6.01 5.33 -27.88
CA GLU A 186 6.18 5.52 -29.30
C GLU A 186 6.15 7.02 -29.50
N LYS A 187 7.33 7.55 -29.75
CA LYS A 187 7.52 8.91 -30.18
C LYS A 187 6.85 9.03 -31.55
N ILE A 188 5.60 9.47 -31.59
CA ILE A 188 4.96 9.95 -32.81
C ILE A 188 4.58 11.40 -32.57
N GLY A 189 5.46 12.30 -33.02
CA GLY A 189 5.11 13.71 -33.16
C GLY A 189 4.34 13.95 -34.46
N VAL A 190 3.76 15.14 -34.56
CA VAL A 190 4.04 16.01 -35.70
C VAL A 190 4.21 17.43 -35.19
N GLU A 191 5.40 17.97 -35.41
CA GLU A 191 5.62 19.41 -35.37
C GLU A 191 4.82 20.02 -36.52
N GLY A 192 3.85 20.88 -36.21
CA GLY A 192 3.18 21.75 -37.19
C GLY A 192 1.90 21.24 -37.89
N GLY A 193 1.02 20.47 -37.22
CA GLY A 193 -0.28 20.09 -37.79
C GLY A 193 -1.49 20.45 -36.90
N THR A 194 -2.53 21.03 -37.48
CA THR A 194 -3.83 21.29 -36.83
C THR A 194 -4.74 20.06 -36.89
N VAL A 195 -5.46 19.76 -35.80
CA VAL A 195 -6.40 18.64 -35.68
C VAL A 195 -7.84 19.12 -35.90
N GLU A 196 -8.63 18.38 -36.68
CA GLU A 196 -10.09 18.59 -36.89
C GLU A 196 -10.93 17.38 -36.41
N ASP A 197 -12.21 17.62 -36.12
CA ASP A 197 -13.14 16.87 -35.25
C ASP A 197 -13.69 15.51 -35.75
N THR A 198 -12.90 14.60 -36.33
CA THR A 198 -13.48 13.33 -36.87
C THR A 198 -12.86 11.98 -36.48
N ASN A 199 -11.91 11.89 -35.54
CA ASN A 199 -11.40 10.59 -35.10
C ASN A 199 -12.18 10.01 -33.90
N THR A 200 -12.87 8.88 -34.12
CA THR A 200 -13.72 8.18 -33.13
C THR A 200 -13.04 6.98 -32.44
N ASP A 201 -11.74 6.75 -32.65
CA ASP A 201 -11.03 5.55 -32.14
C ASP A 201 -9.89 5.83 -31.15
N VAL A 202 -9.89 6.97 -30.46
CA VAL A 202 -8.91 7.23 -29.39
C VAL A 202 -9.62 7.46 -28.06
N GLY A 203 -9.69 6.41 -27.24
CA GLY A 203 -9.98 6.54 -25.82
C GLY A 203 -8.79 7.21 -25.12
N VAL A 204 -8.78 8.55 -25.08
CA VAL A 204 -7.86 9.32 -24.24
C VAL A 204 -8.48 9.43 -22.86
N GLU A 205 -7.95 8.71 -21.88
CA GLU A 205 -8.26 8.98 -20.47
C GLU A 205 -7.69 10.36 -20.08
N ILE A 206 -8.57 11.25 -19.64
CA ILE A 206 -8.18 12.55 -19.06
C ILE A 206 -7.61 12.29 -17.67
N THR A 207 -6.29 12.30 -17.52
CA THR A 207 -5.68 12.26 -16.18
C THR A 207 -5.82 13.63 -15.53
N ASN A 208 -6.58 13.73 -14.43
CA ASN A 208 -6.94 14.98 -13.75
C ASN A 208 -5.77 15.73 -13.05
N ARG A 209 -4.50 15.54 -13.43
CA ARG A 209 -3.33 16.07 -12.70
C ARG A 209 -2.63 17.20 -13.47
N VAL A 210 -2.09 18.17 -12.73
CA VAL A 210 -1.28 19.28 -13.27
C VAL A 210 0.18 19.02 -12.92
N VAL A 211 1.07 19.10 -13.91
CA VAL A 211 2.50 18.78 -13.73
C VAL A 211 3.35 19.97 -14.17
N TRP A 212 4.27 20.40 -13.30
CA TRP A 212 5.31 21.35 -13.62
C TRP A 212 6.65 20.64 -13.63
N THR A 213 7.40 20.79 -14.72
CA THR A 213 8.76 20.25 -14.87
C THR A 213 9.77 21.37 -14.87
N PHE A 214 10.76 21.26 -14.00
CA PHE A 214 11.86 22.20 -13.82
C PHE A 214 13.14 21.63 -14.42
N THR A 215 13.95 22.50 -15.03
CA THR A 215 15.26 22.10 -15.55
C THR A 215 16.26 21.80 -14.43
N GLU A 216 16.19 22.57 -13.35
CA GLU A 216 17.01 22.45 -12.15
C GLU A 216 16.19 21.99 -10.95
N ALA A 217 16.85 21.35 -9.99
CA ALA A 217 16.20 20.90 -8.76
C ALA A 217 15.76 22.10 -7.90
N ILE A 218 14.56 22.03 -7.31
CA ILE A 218 13.98 23.09 -6.47
C ILE A 218 13.95 22.71 -4.99
N ASN A 219 13.83 23.71 -4.11
CA ASN A 219 13.70 23.49 -2.68
C ASN A 219 12.34 22.82 -2.37
N GLN A 220 12.40 21.61 -1.82
CA GLN A 220 11.22 20.82 -1.48
C GLN A 220 10.32 21.51 -0.43
N ASP A 221 10.90 22.29 0.48
CA ASP A 221 10.13 23.01 1.51
C ASP A 221 9.17 24.05 0.91
N GLU A 222 9.41 24.47 -0.33
CA GLU A 222 8.56 25.43 -1.05
C GLU A 222 7.52 24.75 -1.94
N VAL A 223 7.47 23.42 -1.96
CA VAL A 223 6.44 22.64 -2.66
C VAL A 223 5.20 22.58 -1.79
N THR A 224 4.43 23.68 -1.81
CA THR A 224 3.21 23.84 -1.02
C THR A 224 2.04 24.21 -1.92
N LYS A 225 0.81 23.99 -1.42
CA LYS A 225 -0.42 24.44 -2.09
C LYS A 225 -0.48 25.97 -2.28
N THR A 226 0.38 26.74 -1.62
CA THR A 226 0.47 28.19 -1.78
C THR A 226 1.28 28.60 -3.01
N ASN A 227 2.30 27.80 -3.34
CA ASN A 227 3.21 28.04 -4.46
C ASN A 227 2.79 27.29 -5.72
N PHE A 228 2.10 26.17 -5.55
CA PHE A 228 1.59 25.33 -6.63
C PHE A 228 0.10 25.10 -6.42
N ASN A 229 -0.73 25.79 -7.18
CA ASN A 229 -2.18 25.72 -7.00
C ASN A 229 -2.92 25.69 -8.33
N VAL A 230 -4.15 25.20 -8.26
CA VAL A 230 -5.12 25.32 -9.33
C VAL A 230 -6.28 26.15 -8.79
N ARG A 231 -6.76 27.10 -9.57
CA ARG A 231 -7.93 27.91 -9.23
C ARG A 231 -8.92 27.93 -10.37
N ARG A 232 -10.19 27.98 -10.05
CA ARG A 232 -11.25 28.11 -11.05
C ARG A 232 -11.24 29.54 -11.60
N LYS A 233 -11.26 29.70 -12.93
CA LYS A 233 -11.08 31.02 -13.56
C LYS A 233 -12.24 31.98 -13.27
N ILE A 234 -13.46 31.46 -13.14
CA ILE A 234 -14.68 32.27 -13.03
C ILE A 234 -14.80 33.00 -11.69
N ASP A 235 -14.38 32.37 -10.60
CA ASP A 235 -14.57 32.87 -9.22
C ASP A 235 -13.27 32.93 -8.41
N ASN A 236 -12.14 32.57 -9.02
CA ASN A 236 -10.82 32.45 -8.38
C ASN A 236 -10.80 31.52 -7.15
N SER A 237 -11.79 30.64 -7.00
CA SER A 237 -11.78 29.65 -5.92
C SER A 237 -10.59 28.69 -6.10
N LEU A 238 -9.85 28.47 -5.03
CA LEU A 238 -8.79 27.47 -5.02
C LEU A 238 -9.41 26.07 -5.09
N VAL A 239 -8.86 25.26 -5.98
CA VAL A 239 -9.15 23.83 -6.05
C VAL A 239 -8.38 23.15 -4.94
N ASP A 240 -9.07 22.35 -4.12
CA ASP A 240 -8.38 21.52 -3.15
C ASP A 240 -7.78 20.28 -3.83
N GLY A 241 -6.64 19.86 -3.32
CA GLY A 241 -5.83 18.81 -3.93
C GLY A 241 -4.51 18.64 -3.20
N ASN A 242 -3.72 17.65 -3.61
CA ASN A 242 -2.40 17.38 -3.03
C ASN A 242 -1.30 17.85 -3.97
N VAL A 243 -0.23 18.43 -3.41
CA VAL A 243 0.98 18.75 -4.15
C VAL A 243 2.08 17.80 -3.70
N THR A 244 2.77 17.22 -4.66
CA THR A 244 3.92 16.33 -4.42
C THR A 244 5.09 16.77 -5.29
N ILE A 245 6.29 16.40 -4.88
CA ILE A 245 7.50 16.55 -5.69
C ILE A 245 8.18 15.20 -5.81
N ASP A 246 8.77 14.95 -6.97
CA ASP A 246 9.51 13.72 -7.24
C ASP A 246 10.86 13.66 -6.49
N SER A 247 11.50 12.50 -6.52
CA SER A 247 12.78 12.28 -5.83
C SER A 247 13.94 13.09 -6.43
N THR A 248 13.86 13.47 -7.71
CA THR A 248 14.88 14.33 -8.36
C THR A 248 14.69 15.82 -8.07
N LYS A 249 13.58 16.17 -7.41
CA LYS A 249 13.18 17.54 -7.06
C LYS A 249 12.99 18.45 -8.27
N LYS A 250 12.58 17.89 -9.41
CA LYS A 250 12.38 18.61 -10.68
C LYS A 250 10.95 18.54 -11.18
N ILE A 251 10.10 17.67 -10.65
CA ILE A 251 8.74 17.48 -11.11
C ILE A 251 7.79 17.70 -9.95
N VAL A 252 6.97 18.75 -10.04
CA VAL A 252 5.90 19.03 -9.08
C VAL A 252 4.57 18.63 -9.68
N THR A 253 3.80 17.83 -8.95
CA THR A 253 2.47 17.37 -9.39
C THR A 253 1.40 17.86 -8.42
N PHE A 254 0.41 18.58 -8.95
CA PHE A 254 -0.83 18.90 -8.25
C PHE A 254 -1.94 17.95 -8.69
N ILE A 255 -2.53 17.25 -7.72
CA ILE A 255 -3.64 16.31 -7.91
C ILE A 255 -4.88 16.93 -7.26
N PRO A 256 -5.79 17.55 -8.04
CA PRO A 256 -7.09 17.99 -7.59
C PRO A 256 -7.91 16.87 -6.97
N ASN A 257 -8.60 17.15 -5.86
CA ASN A 257 -9.59 16.23 -5.27
C ASN A 257 -10.81 16.08 -6.19
N SER A 258 -11.19 17.16 -6.87
CA SER A 258 -12.23 17.16 -7.88
C SER A 258 -12.11 18.39 -8.79
N LEU A 259 -12.54 18.23 -10.05
CA LEU A 259 -12.74 19.34 -10.99
C LEU A 259 -14.15 19.24 -11.55
N ALA A 260 -14.82 20.37 -11.70
CA ALA A 260 -16.09 20.45 -12.40
C ALA A 260 -15.86 20.26 -13.90
N ILE A 261 -16.79 19.59 -14.57
CA ILE A 261 -16.80 19.42 -16.02
C ILE A 261 -17.12 20.76 -16.70
N ASP A 262 -16.66 20.95 -17.94
CA ASP A 262 -16.92 22.14 -18.77
C ASP A 262 -16.52 23.46 -18.07
N THR A 263 -15.47 23.40 -17.26
CA THR A 263 -15.04 24.50 -16.39
C THR A 263 -13.60 24.87 -16.71
N VAL A 264 -13.33 26.18 -16.76
CA VAL A 264 -11.99 26.74 -17.01
C VAL A 264 -11.26 26.96 -15.68
N TYR A 265 -10.01 26.52 -15.64
CA TYR A 265 -9.10 26.59 -14.49
C TYR A 265 -7.78 27.26 -14.89
N ILE A 266 -7.09 27.79 -13.90
CA ILE A 266 -5.73 28.35 -14.00
C ILE A 266 -4.84 27.57 -13.05
N ALA A 267 -3.82 26.93 -13.60
CA ALA A 267 -2.71 26.33 -12.86
C ALA A 267 -1.60 27.36 -12.68
N GLU A 268 -1.16 27.57 -11.45
CA GLU A 268 -0.13 28.54 -11.09
C GLU A 268 1.02 27.87 -10.34
N ALA A 269 2.24 28.13 -10.79
CA ALA A 269 3.49 27.88 -10.09
C ALA A 269 4.17 29.22 -9.80
N LYS A 270 4.36 29.56 -8.52
CA LYS A 270 5.12 30.75 -8.12
C LYS A 270 6.61 30.51 -8.29
N ALA A 271 7.37 31.61 -8.29
CA ALA A 271 8.82 31.54 -8.19
C ALA A 271 9.21 30.87 -6.87
N VAL A 272 10.03 29.82 -6.96
CA VAL A 272 10.55 29.07 -5.81
C VAL A 272 12.08 29.01 -5.88
N ASN A 273 12.73 28.85 -4.74
CA ASN A 273 14.17 28.72 -4.62
C ASN A 273 14.66 27.43 -5.29
N LYS A 274 15.74 27.54 -6.05
CA LYS A 274 16.49 26.37 -6.54
C LYS A 274 17.26 25.73 -5.38
N LEU A 275 17.39 24.41 -5.42
CA LEU A 275 18.05 23.64 -4.37
C LEU A 275 19.55 23.93 -4.27
N ASP A 276 20.18 24.28 -5.39
CA ASP A 276 21.61 24.62 -5.49
C ASP A 276 21.95 26.03 -4.97
N GLY A 277 20.93 26.81 -4.57
CA GLY A 277 21.09 28.19 -4.12
C GLY A 277 21.42 29.20 -5.24
N SER A 278 21.34 28.82 -6.52
CA SER A 278 21.66 29.70 -7.65
C SER A 278 20.60 30.78 -7.95
N GLY A 279 19.52 30.83 -7.16
CA GLY A 279 18.44 31.82 -7.26
C GLY A 279 17.07 31.17 -7.26
N THR A 280 16.10 31.86 -7.87
CA THR A 280 14.70 31.41 -7.97
C THR A 280 14.32 30.96 -9.37
N THR A 281 13.27 30.16 -9.48
CA THR A 281 12.59 29.84 -10.74
C THR A 281 11.74 31.01 -11.23
N THR A 282 11.30 30.95 -12.48
CA THR A 282 10.33 31.90 -13.02
C THR A 282 8.91 31.41 -12.73
N ALA A 283 8.04 32.31 -12.26
CA ALA A 283 6.63 31.98 -12.06
C ALA A 283 5.95 31.65 -13.40
N LEU A 284 5.04 30.69 -13.39
CA LEU A 284 4.29 30.22 -14.54
C LEU A 284 2.80 30.16 -14.22
N SER A 285 1.97 30.56 -15.17
CA SER A 285 0.50 30.48 -15.08
C SER A 285 -0.04 29.94 -16.40
N THR A 286 -0.90 28.92 -16.33
CA THR A 286 -1.44 28.23 -17.50
C THR A 286 -2.92 27.99 -17.33
N GLU A 287 -3.70 28.33 -18.35
CA GLU A 287 -5.14 28.14 -18.38
C GLU A 287 -5.49 26.82 -19.10
N PHE A 288 -6.47 26.10 -18.56
CA PHE A 288 -7.01 24.89 -19.19
C PHE A 288 -8.52 24.76 -18.93
N LYS A 289 -9.22 24.01 -19.78
CA LYS A 289 -10.66 23.75 -19.66
C LYS A 289 -10.90 22.26 -19.53
N THR A 290 -11.67 21.85 -18.54
CA THR A 290 -12.15 20.45 -18.43
C THR A 290 -13.24 20.21 -19.47
N VAL A 291 -13.23 19.03 -20.08
CA VAL A 291 -14.25 18.62 -21.05
C VAL A 291 -15.03 17.43 -20.53
N LYS A 292 -16.29 17.31 -20.94
CA LYS A 292 -17.10 16.13 -20.64
C LYS A 292 -16.65 15.00 -21.56
N ILE A 293 -16.21 13.89 -20.99
CA ILE A 293 -16.07 12.65 -21.75
C ILE A 293 -17.46 12.01 -21.80
N ALA A 294 -17.94 11.71 -23.01
CA ALA A 294 -19.25 11.11 -23.24
C ALA A 294 -19.26 9.63 -22.89
#